data_AF-A0A8B3GGK0-F1
#
_entry.id   AF-A0A8B3GGK0-F1
#
_cell.length_a   1.000
_cell.length_b   1.000
_cell.length_c   1.000
_cell.angle_alpha   90.00
_cell.angle_beta   90.00
_cell.angle_gamma   90.00
#
_symmetry.space_group_name_H-M   'P 1'
#
loop_
_entity.id
_entity.type
_entity.pdbx_description
1 polymer ?
#
loop_
_entity_poly.entity_id
_entity_poly.type
_entity_poly.pdbx_seq_one_letter_code
_entity_poly.pdbx_strand_id
1 'polypeptide(L)' 'MRSARALWRDFTGESAYDRYLLRHRLEHPGHEPMSERQFWRARTDFDEKNVSSGCC' A
#
# COMPACT_ATOMS: atom_id res chain seq x y z
N MET A 1 2.89 -8.40 25.44
CA MET A 1 3.66 -7.71 24.38
C MET A 1 3.19 -8.24 23.04
N ARG A 2 2.49 -7.42 22.24
CA ARG A 2 1.91 -7.85 20.96
C ARG A 2 3.05 -7.95 19.94
N SER A 3 3.29 -9.16 19.44
CA SER A 3 4.42 -9.50 18.57
C SER A 3 4.52 -8.55 17.38
N ALA A 4 5.72 -7.99 17.14
CA ALA A 4 6.03 -7.12 16.01
C ALA A 4 5.53 -7.67 14.66
N ARG A 5 5.39 -9.00 14.57
CA ARG A 5 4.83 -9.72 13.42
C ARG A 5 3.36 -9.40 13.11
N ALA A 6 2.54 -9.06 14.10
CA ALA A 6 1.14 -8.64 13.89
C ALA A 6 1.05 -7.20 13.37
N LEU A 7 1.88 -6.31 13.93
CA LEU A 7 2.08 -4.95 13.40
C LEU A 7 2.59 -5.02 11.96
N TRP A 8 3.59 -5.86 11.70
CA TRP A 8 4.08 -6.11 10.36
C TRP A 8 2.99 -6.69 9.48
N ARG A 9 2.13 -7.61 9.94
CA ARG A 9 1.05 -8.19 9.12
C ARG A 9 -0.04 -7.19 8.72
N ASP A 10 -0.40 -6.29 9.63
CA ASP A 10 -1.25 -5.14 9.34
C ASP A 10 -0.57 -4.19 8.32
N PHE A 11 0.76 -4.04 8.43
CA PHE A 11 1.55 -3.20 7.55
C PHE A 11 1.93 -3.86 6.20
N THR A 12 2.04 -5.20 6.13
CA THR A 12 2.67 -5.94 5.02
C THR A 12 1.72 -6.30 3.92
N GLY A 13 0.40 -6.23 4.13
CA GLY A 13 -0.44 -5.94 2.98
C GLY A 13 -1.88 -6.36 2.99
N GLU A 14 -2.32 -7.19 3.94
CA GLU A 14 -3.73 -7.60 3.99
C GLU A 14 -4.65 -6.40 4.31
N SER A 15 -4.19 -5.44 5.12
CA SER A 15 -4.92 -4.20 5.46
C SER A 15 -4.63 -3.01 4.52
N ALA A 16 -3.51 -3.06 3.78
CA ALA A 16 -3.09 -1.96 2.92
C ALA A 16 -4.03 -1.78 1.71
N TYR A 17 -4.52 -2.89 1.14
CA TYR A 17 -5.47 -2.84 0.02
C TYR A 17 -6.83 -2.33 0.47
N ASP A 18 -7.35 -2.77 1.63
CA ASP A 18 -8.61 -2.27 2.18
C ASP A 18 -8.55 -0.76 2.48
N ARG A 19 -7.45 -0.30 3.09
CA ARG A 19 -7.20 1.13 3.31
C ARG A 19 -7.11 1.92 2.01
N TYR A 20 -6.52 1.35 0.96
CA TYR A 20 -6.51 1.93 -0.38
C TYR A 20 -7.94 2.04 -0.94
N LEU A 21 -8.76 1.01 -0.81
CA LEU A 21 -10.16 1.03 -1.27
C LEU A 21 -11.00 2.07 -0.54
N LEU A 22 -10.87 2.15 0.79
CA LEU A 22 -11.56 3.17 1.58
C LEU A 22 -11.19 4.57 1.12
N ARG A 23 -9.89 4.83 0.94
CA ARG A 23 -9.37 6.11 0.45
C ARG A 23 -9.83 6.40 -0.99
N HIS A 24 -9.75 5.42 -1.87
CA HIS A 24 -10.18 5.53 -3.27
C HIS A 24 -11.67 5.84 -3.39
N ARG A 25 -12.51 5.21 -2.55
CA ARG A 25 -13.96 5.49 -2.51
C ARG A 25 -14.27 6.91 -2.03
N LEU A 26 -13.45 7.48 -1.16
CA LEU A 26 -13.62 8.85 -0.68
C LEU A 26 -13.11 9.90 -1.68
N GLU A 27 -11.96 9.66 -2.30
CA GLU A 27 -11.32 10.61 -3.23
C GLU A 27 -11.90 10.51 -4.65
N HIS A 28 -12.38 9.34 -5.07
CA HIS A 28 -12.89 9.09 -6.42
C HIS A 28 -14.22 8.32 -6.40
N PRO A 29 -15.33 8.98 -6.02
CA PRO A 29 -16.66 8.40 -6.16
C PRO A 29 -17.01 8.24 -7.65
N GLY A 30 -16.80 7.04 -8.19
CA GLY A 30 -17.13 6.68 -9.57
C GLY A 30 -16.00 6.10 -10.41
N HIS A 31 -14.79 5.96 -9.85
CA HIS A 31 -13.70 5.27 -10.52
C HIS A 31 -13.51 3.86 -9.95
N GLU A 32 -13.28 2.88 -10.82
CA GLU A 32 -12.99 1.51 -10.38
C GLU A 32 -11.62 1.46 -9.70
N PRO A 33 -11.52 0.92 -8.48
CA PRO A 33 -10.25 0.77 -7.82
C PRO A 33 -9.37 -0.20 -8.60
N MET A 34 -8.07 0.10 -8.67
CA MET A 34 -7.05 -0.82 -9.16
C MET A 34 -7.13 -2.17 -8.41
N SER A 35 -6.90 -3.27 -9.12
CA SER A 35 -6.83 -4.60 -8.53
C SER A 35 -5.66 -4.72 -7.55
N GLU A 36 -5.76 -5.66 -6.60
CA GLU A 36 -4.73 -5.92 -5.58
C GLU A 36 -3.32 -6.08 -6.20
N ARG A 37 -3.21 -6.81 -7.32
CA ARG A 37 -1.95 -7.00 -8.03
C ARG A 37 -1.38 -5.71 -8.60
N GLN A 38 -2.24 -4.83 -9.14
CA GLN A 38 -1.83 -3.52 -9.65
C GLN A 38 -1.39 -2.61 -8.51
N PHE A 39 -2.09 -2.65 -7.37
CA PHE A 39 -1.71 -1.92 -6.16
C PHE A 39 -0.32 -2.34 -5.68
N TRP A 40 -0.04 -3.64 -5.62
CA TRP A 40 1.29 -4.14 -5.24
C TRP A 40 2.38 -3.68 -6.19
N ARG A 41 2.13 -3.78 -7.50
CA ARG A 41 3.09 -3.34 -8.51
C ARG A 41 3.37 -1.84 -8.43
N ALA A 42 2.33 -1.02 -8.25
CA ALA A 42 2.48 0.43 -8.11
C ALA A 42 3.24 0.79 -6.83
N ARG A 43 3.02 0.05 -5.73
CA ARG A 43 3.76 0.25 -4.48
C ARG A 43 5.24 -0.10 -4.63
N THR A 44 5.57 -1.21 -5.29
CA THR A 44 6.97 -1.59 -5.57
C THR A 44 7.64 -0.56 -6.48
N ASP A 45 6.99 -0.13 -7.56
CA ASP A 45 7.53 0.92 -8.45
C ASP A 45 7.76 2.24 -7.70
N PHE A 46 6.84 2.60 -6.80
CA PHE A 46 6.99 3.78 -5.94
C PHE A 46 8.16 3.62 -4.96
N ASP A 47 8.30 2.45 -4.31
CA ASP A 47 9.41 2.16 -3.41
C ASP A 47 10.75 2.21 -4.14
N GLU A 48 10.88 1.54 -5.29
CA GLU A 48 12.10 1.58 -6.11
C GLU A 48 12.48 3.01 -6.52
N LYS A 49 11.49 3.85 -6.86
CA LYS A 49 11.71 5.26 -7.21
C LYS A 49 11.96 6.18 -6.02
N ASN A 50 11.41 5.88 -4.84
CA ASN A 50 11.57 6.70 -3.63
C ASN A 50 12.77 6.27 -2.77
N VAL A 51 13.26 5.03 -2.93
CA VAL A 51 14.46 4.50 -2.26
C VAL A 51 15.75 5.17 -2.76
N SER A 52 15.71 5.94 -3.84
CA SER A 52 16.88 6.66 -4.37
C SER A 52 17.31 7.91 -3.59
N SER A 53 16.97 8.04 -2.31
CA SER A 53 17.37 9.21 -1.48
C SER A 53 18.51 8.92 -0.50
N GLY A 54 19.07 7.71 -0.52
CA GLY A 54 20.29 7.38 0.23
C GLY A 54 21.55 7.70 -0.57
N CYS A 55 21.91 8.98 -0.67
CA CYS A 55 23.24 9.39 -1.14
C CYS A 55 24.27 9.06 -0.04
N CYS A 56 25.12 8.07 -0.28
CA CYS A 56 26.54 7.96 0.12
C CYS A 56 27.22 6.93 -0.79
#